data_AF-J9ACX9-F1
#
_entry.id   AF-J9ACX9-F1
#
_cell.length_a   1.000
_cell.length_b   1.000
_cell.length_c   1.000
_cell.angle_alpha   90.00
_cell.angle_beta   90.00
_cell.angle_gamma   90.00
#
_symmetry.space_group_name_H-M   'P 1'
#
loop_
_entity.id
_entity.type
_entity.pdbx_description
1 polymer ?
#
loop_
_entity_poly.entity_id
_entity_poly.type
_entity_poly.pdbx_seq_one_letter_code
_entity_poly.pdbx_strand_id
1 'polypeptide(L)'
;MDGGNAQLLLKHGQDTTAEELHAEMCKELKFNNDSGKLFAMWICSDRLSLQLKADHKPMLHMNKWKSKIAKFGNEVLESNDDDAPKIFFRRDARLTLQKEKWYE
;
A
#
# COMPACT_ATOMS: atom_id res chain seq x y z
N MET A 1 -2.09 8.36 10.44
CA MET A 1 -1.89 6.91 10.66
C MET A 1 -1.48 6.76 12.11
N ASP A 2 -2.13 5.87 12.85
CA ASP A 2 -2.00 5.67 14.29
C ASP A 2 -0.70 4.95 14.72
N GLY A 3 0.10 4.49 13.76
CA GLY A 3 1.35 3.77 14.00
C GLY A 3 1.16 2.28 14.28
N GLY A 4 -0.08 1.77 14.21
CA GLY A 4 -0.36 0.34 14.30
C GLY A 4 0.26 -0.46 13.16
N ASN A 5 0.55 -1.74 13.42
CA ASN A 5 1.02 -2.68 12.41
C ASN A 5 0.31 -4.02 12.55
N ALA A 6 0.26 -4.77 11.46
CA ALA A 6 -0.28 -6.12 11.39
C ALA A 6 0.67 -7.00 10.58
N GLN A 7 0.76 -8.28 10.98
CA GLN A 7 1.48 -9.29 10.22
C GLN A 7 0.47 -10.06 9.37
N LEU A 8 0.65 -10.00 8.05
CA LEU A 8 -0.26 -10.63 7.09
C LEU A 8 0.42 -11.80 6.39
N LEU A 9 -0.36 -12.83 6.09
CA LEU A 9 0.13 -13.96 5.31
C LEU A 9 0.25 -13.59 3.83
N LEU A 10 1.44 -13.79 3.27
CA LEU A 10 1.66 -13.71 1.82
C LEU A 10 1.26 -15.03 1.16
N LYS A 11 0.00 -15.16 0.74
CA LYS A 11 -0.58 -16.39 0.14
C LYS A 11 0.28 -16.99 -0.96
N HIS A 12 0.92 -16.15 -1.76
CA HIS A 12 1.75 -16.54 -2.91
C HIS A 12 3.17 -15.97 -2.80
N GLY A 13 3.66 -15.72 -1.57
CA GLY A 13 4.98 -15.14 -1.36
C GLY A 13 5.15 -13.80 -2.08
N GLN A 14 6.20 -13.67 -2.91
CA GLN A 14 6.47 -12.44 -3.68
C GLN A 14 5.41 -12.13 -4.74
N ASP A 15 4.65 -13.13 -5.17
CA ASP A 15 3.60 -12.99 -6.18
C ASP A 15 2.24 -12.62 -5.60
N THR A 16 2.12 -12.54 -4.27
CA THR A 16 0.89 -12.09 -3.60
C THR A 16 0.51 -10.70 -4.11
N THR A 17 -0.74 -10.53 -4.52
CA THR A 17 -1.22 -9.26 -5.09
C THR A 17 -1.65 -8.27 -4.01
N ALA A 18 -1.81 -7.00 -4.38
CA ALA A 18 -2.33 -5.98 -3.49
C ALA A 18 -3.79 -6.25 -3.10
N GLU A 19 -4.60 -6.84 -3.99
CA GLU A 19 -5.96 -7.28 -3.67
C GLU A 19 -5.97 -8.41 -2.64
N GLU A 20 -5.10 -9.40 -2.79
CA GLU A 20 -4.97 -10.49 -1.82
C GLU A 20 -4.54 -9.98 -0.44
N LEU A 21 -3.58 -9.06 -0.41
CA LEU A 21 -3.08 -8.46 0.82
C LEU A 21 -4.13 -7.53 1.47
N HIS A 22 -4.88 -6.79 0.66
CA HIS A 22 -6.03 -5.99 1.12
C HIS A 22 -7.09 -6.88 1.79
N ALA A 23 -7.42 -8.01 1.17
CA ALA A 23 -8.37 -8.97 1.73
C ALA A 23 -7.89 -9.55 3.06
N GLU A 24 -6.59 -9.90 3.18
CA GLU A 24 -6.02 -10.35 4.46
C GLU A 24 -6.06 -9.24 5.53
N MET A 25 -5.78 -7.98 5.17
CA MET A 25 -5.88 -6.87 6.12
C MET A 25 -7.32 -6.63 6.59
N CYS A 26 -8.29 -6.68 5.68
CA CYS A 26 -9.70 -6.55 6.03
C CYS A 26 -10.15 -7.66 6.98
N LYS A 27 -9.67 -8.89 6.77
CA LYS A 27 -9.92 -10.02 7.67
C LYS A 27 -9.30 -9.80 9.05
N GLU A 28 -8.05 -9.35 9.10
CA GLU A 28 -7.33 -9.07 10.36
C GLU A 28 -8.04 -7.99 11.19
N LEU A 29 -8.47 -6.92 10.53
CA LEU A 29 -9.20 -5.82 11.16
C LEU A 29 -10.68 -6.11 11.42
N LYS A 30 -11.18 -7.29 11.02
CA LYS A 30 -12.61 -7.68 11.08
C LYS A 30 -13.52 -6.64 10.41
N PHE A 31 -13.07 -6.05 9.32
CA PHE A 31 -13.87 -5.13 8.54
C PHE A 31 -15.03 -5.86 7.86
N ASN A 32 -16.18 -5.19 7.80
CA ASN A 32 -17.23 -5.61 6.89
C ASN A 32 -16.83 -5.27 5.44
N ASN A 33 -17.57 -5.83 4.48
CA ASN A 33 -17.27 -5.65 3.05
C ASN A 33 -17.31 -4.18 2.59
N ASP A 34 -18.03 -3.32 3.29
CA ASP A 34 -18.22 -1.92 2.91
C ASP A 34 -17.11 -1.03 3.45
N SER A 35 -16.75 -1.18 4.72
CA SER A 35 -15.62 -0.48 5.34
C SER A 35 -14.30 -0.79 4.64
N GLY A 36 -14.09 -2.03 4.18
CA GLY A 36 -12.89 -2.42 3.43
C GLY A 36 -12.69 -1.63 2.13
N LYS A 37 -13.78 -1.21 1.46
CA LYS A 37 -13.74 -0.46 0.19
C LYS A 37 -13.22 0.97 0.35
N LEU A 38 -13.16 1.47 1.58
CA LEU A 38 -12.62 2.80 1.88
C LEU A 38 -11.09 2.85 1.80
N PHE A 39 -10.44 1.68 1.82
CA PHE A 39 -9.00 1.57 1.95
C PHE A 39 -8.36 0.81 0.77
N ALA A 40 -7.07 1.05 0.56
CA ALA A 40 -6.23 0.40 -0.42
C ALA A 40 -4.86 0.09 0.18
N MET A 41 -4.10 -0.77 -0.50
CA MET A 41 -2.69 -0.99 -0.20
C MET A 41 -1.83 0.11 -0.81
N TRP A 42 -0.89 0.62 -0.02
CA TRP A 42 0.07 1.64 -0.41
C TRP A 42 1.48 1.15 -0.14
N ILE A 43 2.42 1.62 -0.95
CA ILE A 43 3.85 1.56 -0.64
C ILE A 43 4.32 2.99 -0.42
N CYS A 44 4.83 3.26 0.77
CA CYS A 44 5.29 4.58 1.14
C CYS A 44 6.70 4.52 1.71
N SER A 45 7.47 5.53 1.37
CA SER A 45 8.69 5.92 2.06
C SER A 45 8.59 7.40 2.43
N ASP A 46 9.66 8.00 2.94
CA ASP A 46 9.66 9.42 3.30
C ASP A 46 9.56 10.31 2.05
N ARG A 47 10.03 9.81 0.90
CA ARG A 47 10.13 10.56 -0.36
C ARG A 47 8.95 10.32 -1.31
N LEU A 48 8.31 9.16 -1.25
CA LEU A 48 7.28 8.78 -2.21
C LEU A 48 6.20 7.91 -1.59
N SER A 49 4.94 8.24 -1.86
CA SER A 49 3.77 7.45 -1.49
C SER A 49 3.00 7.05 -2.74
N LEU A 50 2.87 5.74 -2.98
CA LEU A 50 2.15 5.19 -4.14
C LEU A 50 1.03 4.25 -3.70
N GLN A 51 -0.18 4.51 -4.17
CA GLN A 51 -1.27 3.54 -4.10
C GLN A 51 -1.04 2.43 -5.13
N LEU A 52 -1.23 1.18 -4.71
CA LEU A 52 -1.16 0.02 -5.59
C LEU A 52 -2.49 -0.23 -6.31
N LYS A 53 -2.42 -0.75 -7.53
CA LYS A 53 -3.57 -1.38 -8.21
C LYS A 53 -3.74 -2.80 -7.68
N ALA A 54 -4.95 -3.34 -7.83
CA ALA A 54 -5.32 -4.67 -7.33
C ALA A 54 -4.36 -5.79 -7.77
N ASP A 55 -3.93 -5.75 -9.03
CA ASP A 55 -3.06 -6.72 -9.70
C ASP A 55 -1.57 -6.53 -9.42
N HIS A 56 -1.18 -5.41 -8.78
CA HIS A 56 0.22 -5.16 -8.45
C HIS A 56 0.72 -6.11 -7.37
N LYS A 57 1.99 -6.52 -7.47
CA LYS A 57 2.68 -7.38 -6.50
C LYS A 57 3.52 -6.51 -5.55
N PRO A 58 3.11 -6.30 -4.28
CA PRO A 58 3.76 -5.33 -3.39
C PRO A 58 5.25 -5.62 -3.19
N MET A 59 5.62 -6.89 -2.98
CA MET A 59 7.02 -7.29 -2.76
C MET A 59 7.92 -6.97 -3.96
N LEU A 60 7.44 -7.19 -5.19
CA LEU A 60 8.19 -6.84 -6.39
C LEU A 60 8.39 -5.32 -6.52
N HIS A 61 7.43 -4.53 -6.07
CA HIS A 61 7.56 -3.07 -6.06
C HIS A 61 8.48 -2.55 -4.97
N MET A 62 8.52 -3.19 -3.80
CA MET A 62 9.50 -2.88 -2.75
C MET A 62 10.93 -3.18 -3.22
N ASN A 63 11.15 -4.33 -3.87
CA ASN A 63 12.46 -4.71 -4.40
C ASN A 63 12.97 -3.75 -5.49
N LYS A 64 12.06 -3.05 -6.17
CA LYS A 64 12.36 -2.07 -7.23
C LYS A 64 12.20 -0.62 -6.77
N TRP A 65 12.20 -0.37 -5.46
CA TRP A 65 11.87 0.95 -4.91
C TRP A 65 12.84 2.04 -5.34
N LYS A 66 14.15 1.78 -5.29
CA LYS A 66 15.17 2.73 -5.76
C LYS A 66 14.91 3.19 -7.20
N SER A 67 14.52 2.27 -8.09
CA SER A 67 14.15 2.60 -9.47
C SER A 67 12.87 3.43 -9.58
N LYS A 68 11.92 3.30 -8.63
CA LYS A 68 10.71 4.13 -8.58
C LYS A 68 11.00 5.54 -8.10
N ILE A 69 11.84 5.69 -7.07
CA ILE A 69 12.29 7.02 -6.61
C ILE A 69 13.03 7.72 -7.74
N ALA A 70 13.97 7.05 -8.43
CA ALA A 70 14.67 7.65 -9.56
C ALA A 70 13.74 8.06 -10.72
N LYS A 71 12.63 7.34 -10.92
CA LYS A 71 11.69 7.60 -12.02
C LYS A 71 10.67 8.70 -11.72
N PHE A 72 10.21 8.79 -10.48
CA PHE A 72 9.07 9.63 -10.09
C PHE A 72 9.41 10.70 -9.05
N GLY A 73 10.58 10.60 -8.40
CA GLY A 73 11.13 11.61 -7.52
C GLY A 73 11.97 12.63 -8.27
N ASN A 74 12.32 13.71 -7.59
CA ASN A 74 13.16 14.81 -8.11
C ASN A 74 14.56 14.84 -7.47
N GLU A 75 14.86 13.89 -6.59
CA GLU A 75 16.06 13.91 -5.75
C GLU A 75 17.14 12.99 -6.33
N VAL A 76 18.39 13.47 -6.30
CA VAL A 76 19.54 12.64 -6.66
C VAL A 76 19.70 11.58 -5.58
N LEU A 77 19.51 10.32 -5.96
CA LEU A 77 19.77 9.18 -5.07
C LEU A 77 21.26 9.09 -4.79
N GLU A 78 21.67 9.42 -3.57
CA GLU A 78 23.03 9.17 -3.10
C GLU A 78 23.24 7.68 -2.85
N SER A 79 24.50 7.21 -2.93
CA SER A 79 24.82 5.79 -2.74
C SER A 79 24.44 5.24 -1.36
N ASN A 80 24.32 6.13 -0.36
CA ASN A 80 23.96 5.81 1.02
C ASN A 80 22.48 6.11 1.34
N ASP A 81 21.61 6.16 0.32
CA ASP A 81 20.18 6.40 0.53
C ASP A 81 19.51 5.14 1.13
N ASP A 82 19.14 5.29 2.40
CA ASP A 82 18.47 4.30 3.24
C ASP A 82 16.92 4.39 3.14
N ASP A 83 16.38 5.13 2.17
CA ASP A 83 14.94 5.24 1.93
C ASP A 83 14.32 3.85 1.59
N ALA A 84 13.86 3.18 2.65
CA ALA A 84 13.26 1.87 2.60
C ALA A 84 11.74 2.00 2.66
N PRO A 85 11.01 1.51 1.63
CA PRO A 85 9.57 1.60 1.63
C PRO A 85 8.95 0.66 2.68
N LYS A 86 7.77 1.03 3.16
CA LYS A 86 6.90 0.18 3.96
C LYS A 86 5.54 0.06 3.27
N ILE A 87 4.84 -1.03 3.56
CA ILE A 87 3.47 -1.23 3.11
C ILE A 87 2.53 -0.59 4.13
N PHE A 88 1.54 0.16 3.64
CA PHE A 88 0.53 0.82 4.46
C PHE A 88 -0.87 0.50 3.97
N PHE A 89 -1.81 0.43 4.89
CA PHE A 89 -3.24 0.36 4.61
C PHE A 89 -3.85 1.75 4.84
N ARG A 90 -4.26 2.42 3.76
CA ARG A 90 -4.69 3.84 3.80
C ARG A 90 -5.92 4.06 2.93
N ARG A 91 -6.60 5.20 3.13
CA ARG A 91 -7.74 5.62 2.31
C ARG A 91 -7.44 5.44 0.81
N ASP A 92 -8.39 4.88 0.06
CA ASP A 92 -8.30 4.81 -1.39
C ASP A 92 -8.40 6.22 -1.99
N ALA A 93 -7.36 6.66 -2.70
CA ALA A 93 -7.31 7.97 -3.34
C ALA A 93 -8.37 8.16 -4.44
N ARG A 94 -8.92 7.06 -4.98
CA ARG A 94 -9.99 7.08 -5.99
C ARG A 94 -11.37 7.28 -5.38
N LEU A 95 -11.50 7.20 -4.06
CA LEU A 95 -12.76 7.36 -3.37
C LEU A 95 -13.20 8.82 -3.39
N THR A 96 -14.40 9.07 -3.94
CA THR A 96 -15.04 10.39 -3.89
C THR A 96 -15.66 10.62 -2.52
N LEU A 97 -15.74 11.88 -2.10
CA LEU A 97 -16.40 12.24 -0.83
C LEU A 97 -17.86 11.77 -0.77
N GLN A 98 -18.56 11.77 -1.90
CA GLN A 98 -19.92 11.24 -1.97
C GLN A 98 -19.94 9.76 -1.61
N LYS A 99 -19.08 8.93 -2.22
CA LYS A 99 -19.01 7.49 -1.97
C LYS A 99 -18.59 7.17 -0.53
N GLU A 100 -17.70 7.95 0.05
CA GLU A 100 -17.26 7.78 1.45
C GLU A 100 -18.44 7.87 2.43
N LYS A 101 -19.30 8.87 2.27
CA LYS A 101 -20.51 9.05 3.09
C LYS A 101 -21.56 7.93 2.98
N TRP A 102 -21.48 7.09 1.95
CA TRP A 102 -22.38 5.93 1.82
C TRP A 102 -21.91 4.73 2.63
N TYR A 103 -20.64 4.72 3.04
CA TYR A 103 -20.02 3.61 3.77
C TYR A 103 -19.71 3.95 5.25
N GLU A 104 -19.91 5.20 5.66
CA GLU A 104 -20.03 5.63 7.07
C GLU A 104 -21.39 5.21 7.65
#